data_AF-A0A4P7D0V5-F1
#
_entry.id   AF-A0A4P7D0V5-F1
#
_cell.length_a   1.000
_cell.length_b   1.000
_cell.length_c   1.000
_cell.angle_alpha   90.00
_cell.angle_beta   90.00
_cell.angle_gamma   90.00
#
_symmetry.space_group_name_H-M   'P 1'
#
loop_
_entity.id
_entity.type
_entity.pdbx_description
1 polymer ?
#
loop_
_entity_poly.entity_id
_entity_poly.type
_entity_poly.pdbx_seq_one_letter_code
_entity_poly.pdbx_strand_id
1 'polypeptide(L)'
;MLYYVCGRPGIDAHAKSPDQAHPFNLAISFVSASNGAPLSHVAVRLRRHGRVLMDFVAQGPECLFSVPEADYRIEGTYRGEMKFEIVQTGTMNAQIKW
;
A
#
# COMPACT_ATOMS: atom_id res chain seq x y z
N MET A 1 10.29 11.49 -4.43
CA MET A 1 10.82 10.42 -3.56
C MET A 1 10.04 9.13 -3.80
N LEU A 2 10.63 7.95 -3.55
CA LEU A 2 9.91 6.68 -3.47
C LEU A 2 10.11 6.13 -2.07
N TYR A 3 9.10 6.26 -1.22
CA TYR A 3 9.17 5.81 0.17
C TYR A 3 7.88 5.12 0.58
N TYR A 4 7.99 4.13 1.47
CA TYR A 4 6.82 3.46 2.04
C TYR A 4 7.05 3.14 3.52
N VAL A 5 5.95 3.00 4.25
CA VAL A 5 5.92 2.45 5.60
C VAL A 5 4.68 1.59 5.75
N CYS A 6 4.79 0.47 6.45
CA CYS A 6 3.64 -0.38 6.76
C CYS A 6 3.53 -0.60 8.26
N GLY A 7 2.31 -0.73 8.76
CA GLY A 7 2.05 -0.87 10.18
C GLY A 7 0.61 -1.20 10.49
N ARG A 8 0.17 -0.83 11.69
CA ARG A 8 -1.17 -1.07 12.20
C ARG A 8 -2.24 -0.34 11.36
N PRO A 9 -3.52 -0.73 11.45
CA PRO A 9 -4.59 0.06 10.88
C PRO A 9 -4.59 1.49 11.45
N GLY A 10 -4.81 2.50 10.61
CA GLY A 10 -4.79 3.92 10.96
C GLY A 10 -3.39 4.49 11.20
N ILE A 11 -2.35 3.94 10.55
CA ILE A 11 -0.99 4.48 10.69
C ILE A 11 -0.83 5.87 10.08
N ASP A 12 -1.69 6.24 9.15
CA ASP A 12 -1.73 7.57 8.53
C ASP A 12 -1.86 8.70 9.56
N ALA A 13 -2.58 8.47 10.67
CA ALA A 13 -2.73 9.43 11.75
C ALA A 13 -1.43 9.74 12.52
N HIS A 14 -0.43 8.86 12.44
CA HIS A 14 0.81 8.93 13.25
C HIS A 14 2.10 8.95 12.43
N ALA A 15 2.09 8.37 11.24
CA ALA A 15 3.25 8.27 10.38
C ALA A 15 3.47 9.58 9.61
N LYS A 16 4.67 10.13 9.74
CA LYS A 16 5.12 11.26 8.90
C LYS A 16 6.10 10.76 7.86
N SER A 17 6.01 11.31 6.65
CA SER A 17 7.03 11.06 5.63
C SER A 17 8.38 11.57 6.14
N PRO A 18 9.48 10.84 5.89
CA PRO A 18 10.82 11.30 6.22
C PRO A 18 11.20 12.58 5.45
N ASP A 19 10.53 12.83 4.33
CA ASP A 19 10.68 14.05 3.54
C ASP A 19 9.39 14.89 3.67
N GLN A 20 9.49 16.03 4.35
CA GLN A 20 8.36 16.93 4.57
C GLN A 20 7.83 17.57 3.28
N ALA A 21 8.66 17.69 2.24
CA ALA A 21 8.21 18.21 0.95
C ALA A 21 7.38 17.16 0.16
N HIS A 22 7.51 15.88 0.52
CA HIS A 22 6.83 14.78 -0.14
C HIS A 22 6.09 13.93 0.91
N PRO A 23 4.94 14.43 1.44
CA PRO A 23 4.13 13.65 2.39
C PRO A 23 3.64 12.34 1.76
N PHE A 24 3.16 11.42 2.61
CA PHE A 24 2.44 10.26 2.11
C PHE A 24 1.21 10.72 1.34
N ASN A 25 1.05 10.20 0.14
CA ASN A 25 0.00 10.60 -0.80
C ASN A 25 -0.73 9.40 -1.39
N LEU A 26 -0.52 8.20 -0.84
CA LEU A 26 -1.28 7.01 -1.20
C LEU A 26 -1.31 6.05 0.00
N ALA A 27 -2.45 5.41 0.25
CA ALA A 27 -2.57 4.35 1.25
C ALA A 27 -3.29 3.12 0.69
N ILE A 28 -2.87 1.94 1.16
CA ILE A 28 -3.52 0.64 0.88
C ILE A 28 -3.67 -0.14 2.18
N SER A 29 -4.82 -0.77 2.38
CA SER A 29 -4.99 -1.77 3.44
C SER A 29 -5.35 -3.15 2.90
N PHE A 30 -4.98 -4.17 3.67
CA PHE A 30 -5.17 -5.57 3.33
C PHE A 30 -6.14 -6.20 4.32
N VAL A 31 -7.26 -6.72 3.82
CA VAL A 31 -8.32 -7.25 4.68
C VAL A 31 -8.91 -8.55 4.12
N SER A 32 -9.43 -9.38 5.03
CA SER A 32 -10.26 -10.53 4.69
C SER A 32 -11.61 -10.08 4.14
N ALA A 33 -12.04 -10.60 3.01
CA ALA A 33 -13.33 -10.31 2.41
C ALA A 33 -14.52 -10.84 3.23
N SER A 34 -14.30 -11.90 4.03
CA SER A 34 -15.36 -12.53 4.82
C SER A 34 -15.80 -11.72 6.03
N ASN A 35 -14.87 -11.01 6.68
CA ASN A 35 -15.12 -10.35 7.97
C ASN A 35 -14.37 -9.01 8.15
N GLY A 36 -13.65 -8.54 7.13
CA GLY A 36 -12.86 -7.31 7.21
C GLY A 36 -11.63 -7.40 8.11
N ALA A 37 -11.25 -8.58 8.60
CA ALA A 37 -10.12 -8.73 9.49
C ALA A 37 -8.81 -8.30 8.80
N PRO A 38 -7.92 -7.56 9.49
CA PRO A 38 -6.66 -7.10 8.91
C PRO A 38 -5.73 -8.27 8.58
N LEU A 39 -5.08 -8.20 7.42
CA LEU A 39 -4.13 -9.21 6.95
C LEU A 39 -2.71 -8.64 6.93
N SER A 40 -1.73 -9.40 7.42
CA SER A 40 -0.31 -9.03 7.38
C SER A 40 0.50 -10.01 6.55
N HIS A 41 1.79 -9.76 6.37
CA HIS A 41 2.70 -10.61 5.57
C HIS A 41 2.25 -10.76 4.11
N VAL A 42 1.62 -9.72 3.57
CA VAL A 42 1.30 -9.61 2.15
C VAL A 42 2.58 -9.24 1.40
N ALA A 43 2.94 -9.99 0.37
CA ALA A 43 4.00 -9.58 -0.55
C ALA A 43 3.43 -8.52 -1.50
N VAL A 44 4.04 -7.33 -1.52
CA VAL A 44 3.53 -6.15 -2.20
C VAL A 44 4.47 -5.75 -3.33
N ARG A 45 3.90 -5.49 -4.51
CA ARG A 45 4.60 -4.83 -5.61
C ARG A 45 3.85 -3.59 -6.04
N LEU A 46 4.54 -2.45 -6.00
CA LEU A 46 4.04 -1.19 -6.54
C LEU A 46 4.56 -1.00 -7.96
N ARG A 47 3.67 -0.87 -8.94
CA ARG A 47 4.01 -0.70 -10.35
C ARG A 47 3.51 0.61 -10.93
N ARG A 48 4.30 1.17 -11.84
CA ARG A 48 3.91 2.33 -12.67
C ARG A 48 4.39 2.10 -14.10
N HIS A 49 3.50 2.24 -15.09
CA HIS A 49 3.79 1.97 -16.51
C HIS A 49 4.52 0.62 -16.74
N GLY A 50 4.05 -0.46 -16.08
CA GLY A 50 4.62 -1.80 -16.19
C GLY A 50 5.92 -2.05 -15.40
N ARG A 51 6.60 -1.00 -14.92
CA ARG A 51 7.82 -1.12 -14.11
C ARG A 51 7.48 -1.32 -12.63
N VAL A 52 8.19 -2.23 -11.98
CA VAL A 52 8.16 -2.40 -10.51
C VAL A 52 9.02 -1.31 -9.89
N LEU A 53 8.43 -0.51 -9.00
CA LEU A 53 9.12 0.56 -8.28
C LEU A 53 9.47 0.17 -6.85
N MET A 54 8.67 -0.71 -6.24
CA MET A 54 8.88 -1.25 -4.90
C MET A 54 8.45 -2.72 -4.89
N ASP A 55 9.20 -3.56 -4.19
CA ASP A 55 8.92 -4.98 -3.98
C ASP A 55 9.34 -5.32 -2.53
N PHE A 56 8.37 -5.66 -1.68
CA PHE A 56 8.59 -5.89 -0.25
C PHE A 56 7.50 -6.77 0.38
N VAL A 57 7.71 -7.22 1.62
CA VAL A 57 6.69 -7.91 2.42
C VAL A 57 6.18 -6.96 3.50
N ALA A 58 4.86 -6.70 3.51
CA ALA A 58 4.23 -5.80 4.45
C ALA A 58 4.21 -6.40 5.88
N GLN A 59 4.84 -5.70 6.81
CA GLN A 59 4.89 -6.10 8.23
C GLN A 59 3.57 -5.80 8.99
N GLY A 60 2.66 -5.07 8.37
CA GLY A 60 1.36 -4.73 8.93
C GLY A 60 0.28 -4.63 7.85
N PRO A 61 -1.00 -4.55 8.25
CA PRO A 61 -2.14 -4.56 7.34
C PRO A 61 -2.38 -3.29 6.54
N GLU A 62 -1.65 -2.22 6.83
CA GLU A 62 -1.78 -0.96 6.12
C GLU A 62 -0.40 -0.44 5.73
N CYS A 63 -0.30 0.09 4.51
CA CYS A 63 0.90 0.74 4.01
C CYS A 63 0.58 2.13 3.46
N LEU A 64 1.48 3.07 3.73
CA LEU A 64 1.48 4.42 3.18
C LEU A 64 2.65 4.57 2.23
N PHE A 65 2.44 5.34 1.15
CA PHE A 65 3.43 5.58 0.13
C PHE A 65 3.58 7.08 -0.13
N SER A 66 4.82 7.51 -0.30
CA SER A 66 5.18 8.81 -0.85
C SER A 66 5.82 8.57 -2.20
N VAL A 67 5.06 8.87 -3.25
CA VAL A 67 5.40 8.56 -4.65
C VAL A 67 5.03 9.72 -5.56
N PRO A 68 5.65 9.87 -6.75
CA PRO A 68 5.25 10.91 -7.70
C PRO A 68 3.78 10.77 -8.13
N GLU A 69 3.14 11.87 -8.49
CA GLU A 69 1.74 11.86 -8.95
C GLU A 69 1.58 10.98 -10.21
N ALA A 70 0.73 9.95 -10.12
CA ALA A 70 0.40 9.02 -11.20
C ALA A 70 -0.66 8.01 -10.75
N ASP A 71 -1.10 7.17 -11.68
CA ASP A 71 -1.80 5.92 -11.39
C ASP A 71 -0.80 4.79 -11.13
N TYR A 72 -1.04 4.06 -10.05
CA TYR A 72 -0.23 2.94 -9.63
C TYR A 72 -1.04 1.65 -9.60
N ARG A 73 -0.40 0.56 -10.00
CA ARG A 73 -0.93 -0.79 -9.77
C ARG A 73 -0.26 -1.35 -8.53
N ILE A 74 -1.05 -1.61 -7.49
CA ILE A 74 -0.59 -2.23 -6.25
C ILE A 74 -0.97 -3.69 -6.31
N GLU A 75 0.01 -4.56 -6.46
CA GLU A 75 -0.17 -6.01 -6.42
C GLU A 75 0.09 -6.50 -5.00
N GLY A 76 -0.82 -7.27 -4.44
CA GLY A 76 -0.65 -7.98 -3.19
C GLY A 76 -0.71 -9.48 -3.44
N THR A 77 0.17 -10.25 -2.82
CA THR A 77 0.09 -11.71 -2.77
C THR A 77 -0.02 -12.16 -1.33
N TYR A 78 -1.13 -12.85 -1.01
CA TYR A 78 -1.39 -13.39 0.32
C TYR A 78 -1.70 -14.88 0.20
N ARG A 79 -0.97 -15.71 0.95
CA ARG A 79 -1.12 -17.19 0.94
C ARG A 79 -1.14 -17.82 -0.46
N GLY A 80 -0.34 -17.25 -1.39
CA GLY A 80 -0.22 -17.74 -2.77
C GLY A 80 -1.24 -17.17 -3.76
N GLU A 81 -2.24 -16.41 -3.30
CA GLU A 81 -3.20 -15.75 -4.17
C GLU A 81 -2.81 -14.28 -4.40
N MET A 82 -2.60 -13.92 -5.67
CA MET A 82 -2.31 -12.55 -6.08
C MET A 82 -3.59 -11.80 -6.47
N LYS A 83 -3.76 -10.62 -5.88
CA LYS A 83 -4.79 -9.63 -6.24
C LYS A 83 -4.12 -8.28 -6.48
N PHE A 84 -4.82 -7.36 -7.12
CA PHE A 84 -4.28 -6.02 -7.35
C PHE A 84 -5.38 -4.96 -7.34
N GLU A 85 -4.97 -3.73 -7.09
CA GLU A 85 -5.79 -2.53 -7.27
C GLU A 85 -5.04 -1.51 -8.14
N ILE A 86 -5.80 -0.72 -8.89
CA ILE A 86 -5.28 0.47 -9.59
C ILE A 86 -5.70 1.68 -8.76
N VAL A 87 -4.71 2.43 -8.27
CA VAL A 87 -4.91 3.48 -7.28
C VAL A 87 -4.20 4.73 -7.77
N GLN A 88 -4.93 5.84 -7.81
CA GLN A 88 -4.39 7.15 -8.12
C GLN A 88 -3.78 7.76 -6.85
N THR A 89 -2.70 8.53 -6.98
CA THR A 89 -2.21 9.36 -5.88
C THR A 89 -3.29 10.32 -5.38
N GLY A 90 -3.36 10.50 -4.06
CA GLY A 90 -4.44 11.18 -3.34
C GLY A 90 -5.43 10.20 -2.69
N THR A 91 -5.47 8.93 -3.13
CA THR A 91 -6.30 7.90 -2.51
C THR A 91 -5.67 7.37 -1.22
N MET A 92 -6.35 7.59 -0.09
CA MET A 92 -5.89 7.20 1.25
C MET A 92 -6.73 6.07 1.89
N ASN A 93 -7.62 5.44 1.13
CA ASN A 93 -8.55 4.43 1.63
C ASN A 93 -8.68 3.22 0.71
N ALA A 94 -7.71 3.00 -0.19
CA ALA A 94 -7.74 1.83 -1.07
C ALA A 94 -7.60 0.54 -0.25
N GLN A 95 -8.20 -0.55 -0.73
CA GLN A 95 -8.15 -1.84 -0.05
C GLN A 95 -7.97 -2.98 -1.05
N ILE A 96 -7.13 -3.94 -0.72
CA ILE A 96 -7.14 -5.26 -1.37
C ILE A 96 -7.84 -6.24 -0.43
N LYS A 97 -8.88 -6.91 -0.93
CA LYS A 97 -9.69 -7.84 -0.16
C LYS A 97 -9.45 -9.27 -0.61
N TRP A 98 -9.08 -10.16 0.31
CA TRP A 98 -8.97 -11.60 0.03
C TRP A 98 -10.25 -12.34 0.38
#